data_AF-A0A1V4RR74-F1
#
_entry.id   AF-A0A1V4RR74-F1
#
_cell.length_a   1.000
_cell.length_b   1.000
_cell.length_c   1.000
_cell.angle_alpha   90.00
_cell.angle_beta   90.00
_cell.angle_gamma   90.00
#
_symmetry.space_group_name_H-M   'P 1'
#
loop_
_entity.id
_entity.type
_entity.pdbx_description
1 polymer ?
#
loop_
_entity_poly.entity_id
_entity_poly.type
_entity_poly.pdbx_seq_one_letter_code
_entity_poly.pdbx_strand_id
1 'polypeptide(L)'
;MDNNSYLEKLKGLLKAKNKKCLFSCIRDLVSNGLQLSRFPGKDNTPTRQDVTQFIAAWFKYAGISADECRDWLIDYCVDILSSISSSSNSKIRHSTKSNIKYIFNSGVSFDCGCENNRFKASCEKSCPVYSEMSCKYKERMEREANRSYKPEPVKKLTEQEMVRPSVKDLYREQFEKAIEFIRDQKDKGVARKKIVDLLNTEGFKTKTGKEWTYPTLTSVLKSFRIV
;
A
#
# COMPACT_ATOMS: atom_id res chain seq x y z
N MET A 1 -15.45 -13.74 13.20
CA MET A 1 -14.59 -14.94 13.26
C MET A 1 -13.56 -14.70 14.34
N ASP A 2 -13.34 -15.66 15.24
CA ASP A 2 -12.32 -15.53 16.28
C ASP A 2 -10.92 -15.58 15.66
N ASN A 3 -9.95 -14.83 16.20
CA ASN A 3 -8.56 -14.80 15.72
C ASN A 3 -7.93 -16.21 15.61
N ASN A 4 -8.38 -17.12 16.48
CA ASN A 4 -7.95 -18.52 16.49
C ASN A 4 -8.32 -19.26 15.19
N SER A 5 -9.41 -18.86 14.51
CA SER A 5 -9.81 -19.44 13.22
C SER A 5 -8.80 -19.12 12.10
N TYR A 6 -8.24 -17.91 12.09
CA TYR A 6 -7.24 -17.51 11.10
C TYR A 6 -5.92 -18.26 11.29
N LEU A 7 -5.52 -18.47 12.56
CA LEU A 7 -4.36 -19.25 12.90
C LEU A 7 -4.48 -20.71 12.42
N GLU A 8 -5.64 -21.34 12.63
CA GLU A 8 -5.88 -22.72 12.17
C GLU A 8 -5.90 -22.83 10.64
N LYS A 9 -6.54 -21.89 9.94
CA LYS A 9 -6.48 -21.81 8.47
C LYS A 9 -5.03 -21.70 7.97
N LEU A 10 -4.22 -20.89 8.65
CA LEU A 10 -2.82 -20.71 8.29
C LEU A 10 -1.99 -21.97 8.52
N LYS A 11 -2.19 -22.67 9.65
CA LYS A 11 -1.55 -23.95 9.94
C LYS A 11 -1.94 -25.00 8.89
N GLY A 12 -3.21 -25.06 8.49
CA GLY A 12 -3.70 -25.94 7.43
C GLY A 12 -2.99 -25.69 6.10
N LEU A 13 -2.85 -24.42 5.71
CA LEU A 13 -2.14 -24.00 4.50
C LEU A 13 -0.66 -24.42 4.54
N LEU A 14 0.03 -24.21 5.66
CA LEU A 14 1.44 -24.61 5.83
C LEU A 14 1.61 -26.14 5.76
N LYS A 15 0.70 -26.89 6.40
CA LYS A 15 0.72 -28.36 6.40
C LYS A 15 0.54 -28.92 4.99
N ALA A 16 -0.40 -28.37 4.21
CA ALA A 16 -0.65 -28.78 2.83
C ALA A 16 0.58 -28.61 1.91
N LYS A 17 1.49 -27.69 2.24
CA LYS A 17 2.71 -27.40 1.48
C LYS A 17 3.98 -28.03 2.06
N ASN A 18 3.85 -28.88 3.08
CA ASN A 18 4.97 -29.45 3.83
C ASN A 18 5.96 -28.37 4.32
N LYS A 19 5.45 -27.18 4.67
CA LYS A 19 6.27 -26.05 5.13
C LYS A 19 6.40 -26.11 6.64
N LYS A 20 7.63 -26.29 7.10
CA LYS A 20 7.97 -26.44 8.52
C LYS A 20 8.39 -25.09 9.08
N CYS A 21 7.41 -24.33 9.55
CA CYS A 21 7.46 -23.49 10.76
C CYS A 21 6.66 -22.20 10.61
N LEU A 22 5.67 -22.05 11.50
CA LEU A 22 5.05 -20.78 11.79
C LEU A 22 5.89 -20.06 12.87
N PHE A 23 6.53 -18.96 12.50
CA PHE A 23 7.39 -18.19 13.41
C PHE A 23 6.60 -17.57 14.55
N SER A 24 7.21 -17.45 15.74
CA SER A 24 6.54 -16.88 16.94
C SER A 24 5.98 -15.49 16.69
N CYS A 25 6.68 -14.63 15.93
CA CYS A 25 6.22 -13.28 15.61
C CYS A 25 4.99 -13.28 14.70
N ILE A 26 4.90 -14.23 13.76
CA ILE A 26 3.73 -14.38 12.88
C ILE A 26 2.57 -14.98 13.66
N ARG A 27 2.82 -15.99 14.49
CA ARG A 27 1.80 -16.59 15.36
C ARG A 27 1.16 -15.54 16.26
N ASP A 28 1.98 -14.73 16.93
CA ASP A 28 1.53 -13.67 17.80
C ASP A 28 0.68 -12.65 17.05
N LEU A 29 1.18 -12.13 15.92
CA LEU A 29 0.42 -11.17 15.12
C LEU A 29 -0.90 -11.73 14.61
N VAL A 30 -0.93 -12.97 14.12
CA VAL A 30 -2.17 -13.58 13.61
C VAL A 30 -3.18 -13.86 14.73
N SER A 31 -2.70 -14.25 15.90
CA SER A 31 -3.56 -14.59 17.05
C SER A 31 -4.11 -13.36 17.75
N ASN A 32 -3.34 -12.26 17.78
CA ASN A 32 -3.66 -11.10 18.60
C ASN A 32 -3.92 -9.82 17.78
N GLY A 33 -3.64 -9.81 16.47
CA GLY A 33 -3.57 -8.58 15.70
C GLY A 33 -2.44 -7.66 16.17
N LEU A 34 -2.52 -6.37 15.81
CA LEU A 34 -1.61 -5.36 16.34
C LEU A 34 -2.13 -4.86 17.69
N GLN A 35 -1.40 -5.17 18.76
CA GLN A 35 -1.75 -4.75 20.11
C GLN A 35 -1.24 -3.33 20.38
N LEU A 36 -2.13 -2.34 20.36
CA LEU A 36 -1.78 -0.93 20.58
C LEU A 36 -1.19 -0.66 21.98
N SER A 37 -1.55 -1.47 22.97
CA SER A 37 -0.97 -1.43 24.33
C SER A 37 0.55 -1.64 24.37
N ARG A 38 1.14 -2.24 23.32
CA ARG A 38 2.60 -2.40 23.18
C ARG A 38 3.31 -1.08 22.83
N PHE A 39 2.57 -0.03 22.46
CA PHE A 39 3.10 1.26 22.01
C PHE A 39 2.62 2.38 22.95
N PRO A 40 3.07 2.41 24.21
CA PRO A 40 2.74 3.52 25.10
C PRO A 40 3.43 4.82 24.65
N GLY A 41 2.68 5.91 24.52
CA GLY A 41 3.22 7.27 24.29
C GLY A 41 3.30 7.73 22.82
N LYS A 42 4.31 8.57 22.50
CA LYS A 42 4.58 9.11 21.15
C LYS A 42 5.32 8.12 20.22
N ASP A 43 5.38 6.84 20.58
CA ASP A 43 5.97 5.81 19.73
C ASP A 43 5.25 5.76 18.37
N ASN A 44 6.02 5.68 17.30
CA ASN A 44 5.46 5.58 15.94
C ASN A 44 4.74 4.24 15.77
N THR A 45 3.42 4.25 15.97
CA THR A 45 2.58 3.05 15.92
C THR A 45 2.52 2.51 14.49
N PRO A 46 2.81 1.22 14.27
CA PRO A 46 2.72 0.64 12.94
C PRO A 46 1.31 0.71 12.37
N THR A 47 1.22 0.94 11.06
CA THR A 47 -0.07 1.00 10.36
C THR A 47 -0.54 -0.39 9.94
N ARG A 48 -1.83 -0.50 9.59
CA ARG A 48 -2.39 -1.68 8.91
C ARG A 48 -1.54 -2.11 7.70
N GLN A 49 -1.05 -1.15 6.92
CA GLN A 49 -0.24 -1.45 5.72
C GLN A 49 1.08 -2.10 6.10
N ASP A 50 1.74 -1.63 7.16
CA ASP A 50 2.98 -2.20 7.66
C ASP A 50 2.78 -3.68 8.03
N VAL A 51 1.72 -4.00 8.77
CA VAL A 51 1.37 -5.39 9.14
C VAL A 51 1.07 -6.22 7.89
N THR A 52 0.32 -5.66 6.93
CA THR A 52 -0.03 -6.34 5.68
C THR A 52 1.22 -6.72 4.88
N GLN A 53 2.15 -5.78 4.71
CA GLN A 53 3.39 -6.01 3.97
C GLN A 53 4.30 -7.00 4.71
N PHE A 54 4.36 -6.92 6.04
CA PHE A 54 5.13 -7.83 6.86
C PHE A 54 4.66 -9.28 6.71
N ILE A 55 3.36 -9.52 6.85
CA ILE A 55 2.77 -10.86 6.68
C ILE A 55 2.94 -11.33 5.23
N ALA A 56 2.71 -10.47 4.23
CA ALA A 56 2.89 -10.82 2.83
C ALA A 56 4.35 -11.21 2.50
N ALA A 57 5.33 -10.50 3.07
CA ALA A 57 6.76 -10.82 2.90
C ALA A 57 7.09 -12.17 3.54
N TRP A 58 6.50 -12.47 4.70
CA TRP A 58 6.63 -13.79 5.32
C TRP A 58 6.00 -14.90 4.46
N PHE A 59 4.80 -14.69 3.89
CA PHE A 59 4.17 -15.66 2.98
C PHE A 59 5.10 -15.98 1.79
N LYS A 60 5.69 -14.95 1.18
CA LYS A 60 6.67 -15.10 0.10
C LYS A 60 7.90 -15.88 0.56
N TYR A 61 8.44 -15.55 1.73
CA TYR A 61 9.58 -16.27 2.34
C TYR A 61 9.25 -17.75 2.60
N ALA A 62 8.05 -18.04 3.09
CA ALA A 62 7.57 -19.40 3.32
C ALA A 62 7.33 -20.20 2.02
N GLY A 63 7.45 -19.55 0.86
CA GLY A 63 7.22 -20.15 -0.45
C GLY A 63 5.75 -20.45 -0.73
N ILE A 64 4.84 -19.67 -0.13
CA ILE A 64 3.41 -19.72 -0.42
C ILE A 64 3.14 -18.79 -1.61
N SER A 65 2.26 -19.21 -2.52
CA SER A 65 1.98 -18.43 -3.73
C SER A 65 1.28 -17.09 -3.43
N ALA A 66 1.36 -16.15 -4.38
CA ALA A 66 0.71 -14.85 -4.26
C ALA A 66 -0.82 -14.98 -4.17
N ASP A 67 -1.40 -15.99 -4.82
CA ASP A 67 -2.84 -16.23 -4.83
C ASP A 67 -3.32 -16.78 -3.49
N GLU A 68 -2.63 -17.78 -2.94
CA GLU A 68 -2.93 -18.33 -1.61
C GLU A 68 -2.74 -17.27 -0.50
N CYS A 69 -1.67 -16.47 -0.61
CA CYS A 69 -1.46 -15.32 0.27
C CYS A 69 -2.63 -14.33 0.16
N ARG A 70 -3.12 -14.06 -1.05
CA ARG A 70 -4.25 -13.15 -1.28
C ARG A 70 -5.54 -13.68 -0.66
N ASP A 71 -5.86 -14.94 -0.88
CA ASP A 71 -7.09 -15.54 -0.37
C ASP A 71 -7.12 -15.54 1.15
N TRP A 72 -5.98 -15.83 1.80
CA TRP A 72 -5.89 -15.80 3.26
C TRP A 72 -5.83 -14.37 3.83
N LEU A 73 -4.94 -13.52 3.29
CA LEU A 73 -4.60 -12.23 3.90
C LEU A 73 -5.69 -11.19 3.70
N ILE A 74 -6.49 -11.28 2.63
CA ILE A 74 -7.61 -10.34 2.42
C ILE A 74 -8.61 -10.42 3.57
N ASP A 75 -9.03 -11.63 3.93
CA ASP A 75 -10.05 -11.81 4.97
C ASP A 75 -9.48 -11.46 6.34
N TYR A 76 -8.25 -11.86 6.63
CA TYR A 76 -7.54 -11.46 7.83
C TYR A 76 -7.44 -9.93 7.97
N CYS A 77 -7.09 -9.22 6.89
CA CYS A 77 -7.03 -7.75 6.91
C CYS A 77 -8.39 -7.09 7.17
N VAL A 78 -9.48 -7.66 6.66
CA VAL A 78 -10.84 -7.11 6.82
C VAL A 78 -11.38 -7.40 8.21
N ASP A 79 -11.17 -8.61 8.73
CA ASP A 79 -11.76 -9.03 9.99
C ASP A 79 -10.93 -8.56 11.21
N ILE A 80 -9.60 -8.60 11.11
CA ILE A 80 -8.71 -8.33 12.25
C ILE A 80 -8.11 -6.94 12.17
N LEU A 81 -7.49 -6.60 11.04
CA LEU A 81 -6.73 -5.35 10.92
C LEU A 81 -7.59 -4.13 10.53
N SER A 82 -8.89 -4.30 10.29
CA SER A 82 -9.80 -3.17 10.05
C SER A 82 -9.97 -2.32 11.32
N SER A 83 -9.88 -2.93 12.49
CA SER A 83 -9.96 -2.26 13.80
C SER A 83 -8.93 -1.14 14.00
N ILE A 84 -7.76 -1.25 13.34
CA ILE A 84 -6.67 -0.27 13.40
C ILE A 84 -6.62 0.64 12.16
N SER A 85 -7.69 0.71 11.37
CA SER A 85 -7.75 1.40 10.09
C SER A 85 -9.01 2.24 9.95
N SER A 86 -8.87 3.48 9.50
CA SER A 86 -10.00 4.35 9.13
C SER A 86 -10.59 4.07 7.75
N SER A 87 -9.96 3.18 6.96
CA SER A 87 -10.43 2.82 5.62
C SER A 87 -11.57 1.80 5.65
N SER A 88 -12.56 1.99 4.78
CA SER A 88 -13.64 1.01 4.53
C SER A 88 -13.12 -0.37 4.11
N ASN A 89 -13.88 -1.42 4.38
CA ASN A 89 -13.55 -2.81 4.00
C ASN A 89 -13.20 -2.95 2.51
N SER A 90 -13.95 -2.33 1.59
CA SER A 90 -13.64 -2.38 0.15
C SER A 90 -12.25 -1.79 -0.16
N LYS A 91 -11.91 -0.63 0.42
CA LYS A 91 -10.57 -0.02 0.29
C LYS A 91 -9.48 -0.91 0.90
N ILE A 92 -9.76 -1.57 2.02
CA ILE A 92 -8.83 -2.53 2.64
C ILE A 92 -8.56 -3.68 1.66
N ARG A 93 -9.59 -4.32 1.11
CA ARG A 93 -9.45 -5.41 0.13
C ARG A 93 -8.61 -4.98 -1.08
N HIS A 94 -8.90 -3.82 -1.67
CA HIS A 94 -8.13 -3.30 -2.80
C HIS A 94 -6.67 -3.02 -2.43
N SER A 95 -6.43 -2.33 -1.32
CA SER A 95 -5.07 -2.00 -0.87
C SER A 95 -4.26 -3.27 -0.54
N THR A 96 -4.87 -4.28 0.08
CA THR A 96 -4.22 -5.56 0.37
C THR A 96 -3.79 -6.25 -0.92
N LYS A 97 -4.64 -6.31 -1.95
CA LYS A 97 -4.26 -6.84 -3.27
C LYS A 97 -3.04 -6.14 -3.87
N SER A 98 -3.00 -4.80 -3.79
CA SER A 98 -1.86 -4.01 -4.28
C SER A 98 -0.58 -4.29 -3.50
N ASN A 99 -0.66 -4.40 -2.17
CA ASN A 99 0.51 -4.71 -1.32
C ASN A 99 1.08 -6.09 -1.64
N ILE A 100 0.22 -7.11 -1.76
CA ILE A 100 0.65 -8.47 -2.11
C ILE A 100 1.33 -8.47 -3.48
N LYS A 101 0.71 -7.84 -4.49
CA LYS A 101 1.32 -7.73 -5.82
C LYS A 101 2.71 -7.09 -5.76
N TYR A 102 2.86 -6.00 -5.02
CA TYR A 102 4.15 -5.32 -4.86
C TYR A 102 5.20 -6.23 -4.21
N ILE A 103 4.86 -6.87 -3.08
CA ILE A 103 5.82 -7.72 -2.34
C ILE A 103 6.26 -8.94 -3.17
N PHE A 104 5.32 -9.59 -3.86
CA PHE A 104 5.62 -10.77 -4.67
C PHE A 104 6.40 -10.44 -5.95
N ASN A 105 6.19 -9.26 -6.53
CA ASN A 105 6.87 -8.85 -7.76
C ASN A 105 8.16 -8.05 -7.54
N SER A 106 8.50 -7.70 -6.29
CA SER A 106 9.70 -6.92 -5.95
C SER A 106 10.80 -7.79 -5.34
N GLY A 107 12.01 -7.24 -5.22
CA GLY A 107 13.13 -7.85 -4.50
C GLY A 107 13.02 -7.77 -2.97
N VAL A 108 11.87 -7.36 -2.42
CA VAL A 108 11.68 -7.26 -0.96
C VAL A 108 11.84 -8.64 -0.33
N SER A 109 12.79 -8.75 0.59
CA SER A 109 13.04 -9.93 1.40
C SER A 109 12.33 -9.82 2.74
N PHE A 110 12.00 -10.96 3.33
CA PHE A 110 11.46 -10.99 4.69
C PHE A 110 12.58 -10.71 5.70
N ASP A 111 12.28 -9.80 6.63
CA ASP A 111 13.12 -9.40 7.75
C ASP A 111 12.20 -9.08 8.94
N CYS A 112 12.31 -9.86 10.01
CA CYS A 112 11.48 -9.67 11.21
C CYS A 112 12.11 -8.79 12.28
N GLY A 113 13.39 -8.42 12.16
CA GLY A 113 14.13 -7.65 13.15
C GLY A 113 14.38 -8.37 14.49
N CYS A 114 14.05 -9.65 14.62
CA CYS A 114 14.13 -10.42 15.87
C CYS A 114 13.48 -9.68 17.05
N GLU A 115 14.22 -9.42 18.13
CA GLU A 115 13.75 -8.67 19.30
C GLU A 115 13.43 -7.19 18.97
N ASN A 116 14.02 -6.67 17.89
CA ASN A 116 13.75 -5.33 17.35
C ASN A 116 12.60 -5.33 16.33
N ASN A 117 11.69 -6.31 16.42
CA ASN A 117 10.52 -6.37 15.57
C ASN A 117 9.68 -5.09 15.71
N ARG A 118 9.37 -4.44 14.59
CA ARG A 118 8.62 -3.17 14.56
C ARG A 118 7.23 -3.25 15.20
N PHE A 119 6.63 -4.45 15.22
CA PHE A 119 5.31 -4.69 15.82
C PHE A 119 5.38 -5.11 17.28
N LYS A 120 6.60 -5.14 17.86
CA LYS A 120 6.88 -5.67 19.21
C LYS A 120 6.24 -7.06 19.39
N ALA A 121 6.30 -7.87 18.33
CA ALA A 121 5.75 -9.22 18.31
C ALA A 121 6.70 -10.20 19.01
N SER A 122 6.17 -11.31 19.51
CA SER A 122 6.95 -12.31 20.23
C SER A 122 8.14 -12.83 19.40
N CYS A 123 9.31 -12.90 20.03
CA CYS A 123 10.54 -13.43 19.44
C CYS A 123 11.23 -14.39 20.40
N GLU A 124 11.79 -15.48 19.86
CA GLU A 124 12.53 -16.48 20.62
C GLU A 124 13.82 -16.84 19.88
N LYS A 125 14.92 -17.01 20.63
CA LYS A 125 16.22 -17.41 20.08
C LYS A 125 16.24 -18.84 19.52
N SER A 126 15.27 -19.67 19.93
CA SER A 126 15.02 -21.01 19.40
C SER A 126 14.38 -21.01 18.00
N CYS A 127 13.97 -19.85 17.48
CA CYS A 127 13.33 -19.75 16.17
C CYS A 127 14.29 -20.22 15.06
N PRO A 128 13.86 -21.09 14.13
CA PRO A 128 14.74 -21.66 13.09
C PRO A 128 15.43 -20.62 12.20
N VAL A 129 14.83 -19.44 12.07
CA VAL A 129 15.35 -18.33 11.24
C VAL A 129 16.02 -17.24 12.08
N TYR A 130 16.20 -17.42 13.39
CA TYR A 130 16.71 -16.38 14.28
C TYR A 130 18.08 -15.87 13.83
N SER A 131 19.03 -16.77 13.54
CA SER A 131 20.37 -16.41 13.07
C SER A 131 20.33 -15.63 11.75
N GLU A 132 19.51 -16.07 10.80
CA GLU A 132 19.32 -15.39 9.50
C GLU A 132 18.76 -13.97 9.70
N MET A 133 17.69 -13.83 10.49
CA MET A 133 17.03 -12.55 10.73
C MET A 133 17.91 -11.60 11.55
N SER A 134 18.73 -12.12 12.46
CA SER A 134 19.72 -11.35 13.21
C SER A 134 20.82 -10.78 12.29
N CYS A 135 21.30 -11.57 11.33
CA CYS A 135 22.25 -11.08 10.32
C CYS A 135 21.64 -9.98 9.45
N LYS A 136 20.43 -10.21 8.90
CA LYS A 136 19.69 -9.21 8.10
C LYS A 136 19.47 -7.91 8.86
N TYR A 137 19.14 -8.00 10.15
CA TYR A 137 18.98 -6.84 11.00
C TYR A 137 20.28 -6.03 11.12
N LYS A 138 21.42 -6.69 11.38
CA LYS A 138 22.74 -6.03 11.45
C LYS A 138 23.10 -5.35 10.13
N GLU A 139 22.96 -6.05 9.00
CA GLU A 139 23.19 -5.49 7.66
C GLU A 139 22.31 -4.28 7.36
N ARG A 140 21.05 -4.29 7.84
CA ARG A 140 20.14 -3.15 7.72
C ARG A 140 20.65 -1.95 8.55
N MET A 141 21.01 -2.18 9.81
CA MET A 141 21.54 -1.13 10.69
C MET A 141 22.86 -0.54 10.14
N GLU A 142 23.75 -1.37 9.62
CA GLU A 142 25.00 -0.91 8.98
C GLU A 142 24.72 -0.06 7.73
N ARG A 143 23.76 -0.47 6.88
CA ARG A 143 23.35 0.32 5.72
C ARG A 143 22.74 1.67 6.13
N GLU A 144 21.93 1.69 7.18
CA GLU A 144 21.31 2.92 7.70
C GLU A 144 22.36 3.87 8.31
N ALA A 145 23.31 3.34 9.10
CA ALA A 145 24.42 4.11 9.66
C ALA A 145 25.31 4.71 8.55
N ASN A 146 25.65 3.91 7.55
CA ASN A 146 26.45 4.36 6.40
C ASN A 146 25.70 5.38 5.52
N ARG A 147 24.36 5.30 5.45
CA ARG A 147 23.53 6.30 4.77
C ARG A 147 23.52 7.64 5.50
N SER A 148 23.58 7.62 6.84
CA SER A 148 23.66 8.83 7.66
C SER A 148 25.03 9.51 7.62
N TYR A 149 26.11 8.77 7.29
CA TYR A 149 27.47 9.31 7.25
C TYR A 149 27.88 9.86 5.88
N LYS A 150 27.20 9.47 4.79
CA LYS A 150 27.44 10.12 3.49
C LYS A 150 26.82 11.52 3.54
N PRO A 151 27.61 12.61 3.44
CA PRO A 151 27.03 13.88 2.98
C PRO A 151 26.30 13.54 1.69
N GLU A 152 25.05 13.95 1.55
CA GLU A 152 24.39 13.79 0.25
C GLU A 152 25.34 14.40 -0.78
N PRO A 153 25.87 13.63 -1.74
CA PRO A 153 26.52 14.26 -2.86
C PRO A 153 25.42 15.13 -3.44
N VAL A 154 25.63 16.44 -3.41
CA VAL A 154 24.74 17.40 -4.08
C VAL A 154 24.54 16.81 -5.46
N LYS A 155 23.37 16.21 -5.69
CA LYS A 155 23.06 15.64 -6.98
C LYS A 155 23.11 16.84 -7.90
N LYS A 156 24.17 16.95 -8.70
CA LYS A 156 24.09 17.69 -9.94
C LYS A 156 23.09 16.90 -10.78
N LEU A 157 21.82 17.20 -10.55
CA LEU A 157 20.75 16.82 -11.44
C LEU A 157 21.18 17.34 -12.80
N THR A 158 21.40 16.45 -13.75
CA THR A 158 21.42 16.85 -15.15
C THR A 158 20.04 17.43 -15.45
N GLU A 159 19.98 18.54 -16.17
CA GLU A 159 18.75 19.29 -16.47
C GLU A 159 17.61 18.42 -17.05
N GLN A 160 17.94 17.24 -17.60
CA GLN A 160 16.99 16.27 -18.12
C GLN A 160 16.21 15.46 -17.07
N GLU A 161 16.70 15.28 -15.83
CA GLU A 161 15.99 14.52 -14.79
C GLU A 161 15.08 15.39 -13.90
N MET A 162 15.23 16.72 -13.96
CA MET A 162 14.38 17.67 -13.21
C MET A 162 12.97 17.85 -13.80
N VAL A 163 12.71 17.35 -15.02
CA VAL A 163 11.42 17.56 -15.71
C VAL A 163 10.88 16.24 -16.24
N ARG A 164 10.56 15.31 -15.34
CA ARG A 164 9.42 14.44 -15.60
C ARG A 164 8.27 14.97 -14.75
N PRO A 165 7.41 15.84 -15.32
CA PRO A 165 6.25 16.30 -14.59
C PRO A 165 5.45 15.06 -14.20
N SER A 166 4.91 15.05 -12.99
CA SER A 166 3.86 14.09 -12.64
C SER A 166 2.81 14.11 -13.76
N VAL A 167 2.19 12.98 -14.10
CA VAL A 167 1.09 12.97 -15.09
C VAL A 167 0.00 14.01 -14.70
N LYS A 168 -0.12 14.34 -13.41
CA LYS A 168 -0.99 15.42 -12.93
C LYS A 168 -0.51 16.83 -13.26
N ASP A 169 0.79 17.05 -13.42
CA ASP A 169 1.38 18.34 -13.79
C ASP A 169 1.36 18.54 -15.31
N LEU A 170 1.58 17.47 -16.08
CA LEU A 170 1.46 17.46 -17.55
C LEU A 170 0.07 17.89 -18.05
N TYR A 171 -0.98 17.47 -17.37
CA TYR A 171 -2.36 17.78 -17.77
C TYR A 171 -3.03 18.82 -16.86
N ARG A 172 -2.28 19.48 -15.96
CA ARG A 172 -2.87 20.46 -15.02
C ARG A 172 -3.44 21.65 -15.76
N GLU A 173 -2.63 22.30 -16.59
CA GLU A 173 -3.02 23.49 -17.34
C GLU A 173 -4.13 23.17 -18.36
N GLN A 174 -4.05 22.02 -19.04
CA GLN A 174 -5.12 21.58 -19.93
C GLN A 174 -6.43 21.32 -19.18
N PHE A 175 -6.35 20.73 -17.99
CA PHE A 175 -7.51 20.48 -17.18
C PHE A 175 -8.11 21.79 -16.65
N GLU A 176 -7.30 22.75 -16.22
CA GLU A 176 -7.76 24.08 -15.78
C GLU A 176 -8.45 24.84 -16.93
N LYS A 177 -7.87 24.85 -18.14
CA LYS A 177 -8.52 25.39 -19.34
C LYS A 177 -9.83 24.66 -19.67
N ALA A 178 -9.87 23.34 -19.49
CA ALA A 178 -11.10 22.57 -19.66
C ALA A 178 -12.18 22.97 -18.62
N ILE A 179 -11.79 23.28 -17.38
CA ILE A 179 -12.73 23.78 -16.35
C ILE A 179 -13.31 25.13 -16.75
N GLU A 180 -12.49 26.06 -17.24
CA GLU A 180 -12.95 27.36 -17.73
C GLU A 180 -13.90 27.21 -18.93
N PHE A 181 -13.54 26.34 -19.88
CA PHE A 181 -14.40 26.00 -21.01
C PHE A 181 -15.74 25.41 -20.57
N ILE A 182 -15.73 24.48 -19.60
CA ILE A 182 -16.97 23.91 -19.03
C ILE A 182 -17.85 24.99 -18.40
N ARG A 183 -17.27 25.99 -17.72
CA ARG A 183 -18.02 27.11 -17.14
C ARG A 183 -18.66 27.96 -18.24
N ASP A 184 -17.89 28.40 -19.22
CA ASP A 184 -18.37 29.20 -20.36
C ASP A 184 -19.51 28.50 -21.13
N GLN A 185 -19.35 27.21 -21.44
CA GLN A 185 -20.38 26.44 -22.15
C GLN A 185 -21.63 26.22 -21.30
N LYS A 186 -21.48 26.10 -19.98
CA LYS A 186 -22.62 25.99 -19.08
C LYS A 186 -23.37 27.31 -18.95
N ASP A 187 -22.67 28.44 -18.87
CA ASP A 187 -23.27 29.78 -18.82
C ASP A 187 -24.05 30.09 -20.11
N LYS A 188 -23.60 29.52 -21.24
CA LYS A 188 -24.32 29.52 -22.53
C LYS A 188 -25.48 28.52 -22.62
N GLY A 189 -25.79 27.80 -21.53
CA GLY A 189 -26.91 26.85 -21.47
C GLY A 189 -26.72 25.56 -22.29
N VAL A 190 -25.47 25.21 -22.65
CA VAL A 190 -25.21 24.04 -23.49
C VAL A 190 -25.49 22.74 -22.71
N ALA A 191 -26.19 21.81 -23.37
CA ALA A 191 -26.51 20.51 -22.77
C ALA A 191 -25.24 19.73 -22.41
N ARG A 192 -25.21 19.13 -21.20
CA ARG A 192 -24.03 18.42 -20.65
C ARG A 192 -23.45 17.33 -21.57
N LYS A 193 -24.30 16.63 -22.35
CA LYS A 193 -23.83 15.65 -23.34
C LYS A 193 -23.00 16.32 -24.43
N LYS A 194 -23.48 17.46 -24.94
CA LYS A 194 -22.79 18.26 -25.97
C LYS A 194 -21.50 18.90 -25.44
N ILE A 195 -21.43 19.23 -24.15
CA ILE A 195 -20.18 19.67 -23.50
C ILE A 195 -19.12 18.57 -23.50
N VAL A 196 -19.50 17.30 -23.26
CA VAL A 196 -18.55 16.17 -23.33
C VAL A 196 -17.99 16.01 -24.74
N ASP A 197 -18.86 16.11 -25.76
CA ASP A 197 -18.45 15.99 -27.16
C ASP A 197 -17.47 17.11 -27.52
N LEU A 198 -17.81 18.37 -27.19
CA LEU A 198 -16.95 19.52 -27.43
C LEU A 198 -15.60 19.41 -26.72
N LEU A 199 -15.57 18.94 -25.47
CA LEU A 199 -14.31 18.74 -24.74
C LEU A 199 -13.39 17.74 -25.42
N ASN A 200 -13.95 16.64 -25.96
CA ASN A 200 -13.16 15.64 -26.66
C ASN A 200 -12.73 16.10 -28.06
N THR A 201 -13.59 16.83 -28.78
CA THR A 201 -13.29 17.42 -30.09
C THR A 201 -12.19 18.47 -30.02
N GLU A 202 -12.24 19.35 -29.02
CA GLU A 202 -11.20 20.37 -28.75
C GLU A 202 -9.94 19.75 -28.12
N GLY A 203 -9.90 18.43 -27.93
CA GLY A 203 -8.72 17.70 -27.46
C GLY A 203 -8.43 17.82 -25.96
N PHE A 204 -9.32 18.40 -25.17
CA PHE A 204 -9.14 18.50 -23.73
C PHE A 204 -9.04 17.12 -23.08
N LYS A 205 -8.11 16.99 -22.12
CA LYS A 205 -7.94 15.77 -21.34
C LYS A 205 -8.28 15.99 -19.87
N THR A 206 -8.73 14.93 -19.22
CA THR A 206 -9.00 14.92 -17.78
C THR A 206 -7.70 15.04 -16.98
N LYS A 207 -7.79 15.25 -15.66
CA LYS A 207 -6.65 15.33 -14.72
C LYS A 207 -5.69 14.12 -14.77
N THR A 208 -6.09 13.02 -15.38
CA THR A 208 -5.29 11.80 -15.57
C THR A 208 -4.97 11.52 -17.05
N GLY A 209 -5.19 12.46 -17.96
CA GLY A 209 -4.91 12.31 -19.40
C GLY A 209 -5.94 11.52 -20.20
N LYS A 210 -7.07 11.13 -19.59
CA LYS A 210 -8.14 10.36 -20.26
C LYS A 210 -9.16 11.27 -20.95
N GLU A 211 -9.92 10.72 -21.88
CA GLU A 211 -11.08 11.38 -22.50
C GLU A 211 -12.19 11.70 -21.50
N TRP A 212 -12.97 12.72 -21.83
CA TRP A 212 -14.10 13.14 -21.03
C TRP A 212 -15.28 12.20 -21.25
N THR A 213 -15.91 11.81 -20.14
CA THR A 213 -17.14 11.03 -20.13
C THR A 213 -18.20 11.77 -19.32
N TYR A 214 -19.47 11.47 -19.57
CA TYR A 214 -20.59 12.07 -18.85
C TYR A 214 -20.48 11.94 -17.31
N PRO A 215 -20.10 10.77 -16.74
CA PRO A 215 -19.86 10.65 -15.30
C PRO A 215 -18.72 11.54 -14.79
N THR A 216 -17.64 11.66 -15.58
CA THR A 216 -16.48 12.49 -15.24
C THR A 216 -16.86 13.96 -15.20
N LEU A 217 -17.58 14.45 -16.21
CA LEU A 217 -18.10 15.82 -16.24
C LEU A 217 -19.01 16.10 -15.04
N THR A 218 -19.92 15.17 -14.72
CA THR A 218 -20.85 15.34 -13.58
C THR A 218 -20.11 15.42 -12.25
N SER A 219 -19.09 14.58 -12.05
CA SER A 219 -18.23 14.63 -10.86
C SER A 219 -17.46 15.95 -10.77
N VAL A 220 -16.99 16.47 -11.89
CA VAL A 220 -16.27 17.75 -11.97
C VAL A 220 -17.18 18.92 -11.64
N LEU A 221 -18.37 18.99 -12.25
CA LEU A 221 -19.35 20.03 -11.96
C LEU A 221 -19.71 20.08 -10.46
N LYS A 222 -19.89 18.91 -9.84
CA LYS A 222 -20.13 18.80 -8.39
C LYS A 222 -18.93 19.26 -7.55
N SER A 223 -17.72 18.86 -7.94
CA SER A 223 -16.49 19.14 -7.17
C SER A 223 -16.08 20.60 -7.22
N PHE A 224 -16.30 21.27 -8.36
CA PHE A 224 -15.95 22.67 -8.56
C PHE A 224 -17.12 23.63 -8.27
N ARG A 225 -18.22 23.13 -7.68
CA ARG A 225 -19.45 23.88 -7.41
C ARG A 225 -19.95 24.63 -8.65
N ILE A 226 -19.73 24.04 -9.83
CA ILE A 226 -20.30 24.50 -11.09
C ILE A 226 -21.69 23.83 -11.17
N VAL A 227 -22.54 24.07 -10.18
CA VAL A 227 -23.92 23.57 -10.08
C VAL A 227 -24.87 24.72 -10.34
#